data_AF-A0A5J4QX71-F1
#
_entry.id   AF-A0A5J4QX71-F1
#
_cell.length_a   1.000
_cell.length_b   1.000
_cell.length_c   1.000
_cell.angle_alpha   90.00
_cell.angle_beta   90.00
_cell.angle_gamma   90.00
#
_symmetry.space_group_name_H-M   'P 1'
#
loop_
_entity.id
_entity.type
_entity.pdbx_description
1 polymer ?
#
loop_
_entity_poly.entity_id
_entity_poly.type
_entity_poly.pdbx_seq_one_letter_code
_entity_poly.pdbx_strand_id
1 'polypeptide(L)'
;MANKWMQAGAGITGYLETPETELEFLKRIKAIFTVGCLKHNTPSGRTIQKVALCGGAGAFLLPQAICNKADVFITGEMKYHDYFKCEGKILIAEIGHYESEKYTSVIFGSVIPKLPQNQKVHISKVNTNPIKYL
;
A
#
# COMPACT_ATOMS: atom_id res chain seq x y z
N MET A 1 6.83 -19.39 -11.17
CA MET A 1 5.51 -19.71 -10.58
C MET A 1 4.51 -18.71 -11.15
N ALA A 2 3.77 -19.09 -12.19
CA ALA A 2 2.75 -18.22 -12.77
C ALA A 2 1.39 -18.63 -12.21
N ASN A 3 0.83 -17.80 -11.35
CA ASN A 3 -0.58 -17.93 -10.97
C ASN A 3 -1.42 -17.67 -12.24
N LYS A 4 -2.19 -18.66 -12.69
CA LYS A 4 -3.04 -18.56 -13.90
C LYS A 4 -4.36 -17.81 -13.62
N TRP A 5 -4.60 -17.40 -12.38
CA TRP A 5 -5.83 -16.72 -12.01
C TRP A 5 -5.72 -15.24 -12.37
N MET A 6 -6.28 -14.86 -13.53
CA MET A 6 -6.20 -13.49 -14.08
C MET A 6 -6.81 -12.41 -13.19
N GLN A 7 -7.62 -12.79 -12.19
CA GLN A 7 -8.26 -11.88 -11.24
C GLN A 7 -7.45 -11.70 -9.94
N ALA A 8 -6.32 -12.37 -9.80
CA ALA A 8 -5.48 -12.31 -8.62
C ALA A 8 -4.06 -11.84 -8.96
N GLY A 9 -3.47 -11.06 -8.07
CA GLY A 9 -2.12 -10.56 -8.19
C GLY A 9 -1.59 -10.09 -6.83
N ALA A 10 -0.30 -9.75 -6.78
CA ALA A 10 0.33 -9.27 -5.55
C ALA A 10 0.02 -7.80 -5.23
N GLY A 11 -0.52 -7.04 -6.18
CA GLY A 11 -0.89 -5.65 -5.99
C GLY A 11 -2.09 -5.27 -6.86
N ILE A 12 -2.64 -4.09 -6.60
CA ILE A 12 -3.81 -3.55 -7.29
C ILE A 12 -3.50 -2.16 -7.85
N THR A 13 -4.20 -1.79 -8.93
CA THR A 13 -4.25 -0.40 -9.40
C THR A 13 -5.69 0.07 -9.43
N GLY A 14 -5.90 1.36 -9.16
CA GLY A 14 -7.23 1.98 -9.15
C GLY A 14 -7.13 3.48 -9.43
N TYR A 15 -8.29 4.12 -9.53
CA TYR A 15 -8.41 5.55 -9.79
C TYR A 15 -9.13 6.23 -8.63
N LEU A 16 -8.64 7.39 -8.21
CA LEU A 16 -9.40 8.31 -7.38
C LEU A 16 -10.55 8.90 -8.21
N GLU A 17 -11.70 9.09 -7.57
CA GLU A 17 -12.86 9.75 -8.18
C GLU A 17 -12.51 11.19 -8.58
N THR A 18 -11.81 11.91 -7.71
CA THR A 18 -11.35 13.28 -7.93
C THR A 18 -9.82 13.32 -7.79
N PRO A 19 -9.08 13.82 -8.80
CA PRO A 19 -7.64 14.03 -8.68
C PRO A 19 -7.29 15.00 -7.55
N GLU A 20 -6.20 14.75 -6.85
CA GLU A 20 -5.70 15.63 -5.79
C GLU A 20 -4.19 15.85 -5.90
N THR A 21 -3.63 16.81 -5.15
CA THR A 21 -2.19 17.07 -5.18
C THR A 21 -1.42 15.98 -4.44
N GLU A 22 -0.13 15.80 -4.76
CA GLU A 22 0.74 14.83 -4.07
C GLU A 22 0.72 15.03 -2.55
N LEU A 23 0.78 16.28 -2.09
CA LEU A 23 0.86 16.57 -0.65
C LEU A 23 -0.45 16.24 0.08
N GLU A 24 -1.60 16.57 -0.51
CA GLU A 24 -2.90 16.22 0.09
C GLU A 24 -3.12 14.70 0.08
N PHE A 25 -2.72 14.03 -1.00
CA PHE A 25 -2.73 12.56 -1.07
C PHE A 25 -1.89 11.94 0.05
N LEU A 26 -0.64 12.37 0.22
CA LEU A 26 0.27 11.83 1.23
C LEU A 26 -0.26 12.05 2.66
N LYS A 27 -0.83 13.23 2.95
CA LYS A 27 -1.48 13.52 4.24
C LYS A 27 -2.67 12.59 4.48
N ARG A 28 -3.51 12.39 3.46
CA ARG A 28 -4.69 11.52 3.54
C ARG A 28 -4.31 10.06 3.77
N ILE A 29 -3.32 9.55 3.04
CA ILE A 29 -2.81 8.18 3.22
C ILE A 29 -2.19 8.00 4.62
N LYS A 30 -1.40 8.97 5.10
CA LYS A 30 -0.85 8.95 6.46
C LYS A 30 -1.96 8.81 7.51
N ALA A 31 -3.06 9.55 7.34
CA ALA A 31 -4.22 9.48 8.24
C ALA A 31 -4.96 8.13 8.13
N ILE A 32 -5.29 7.68 6.91
CA ILE A 32 -6.02 6.42 6.65
C ILE A 32 -5.30 5.21 7.24
N PHE A 33 -3.99 5.13 7.04
CA PHE A 33 -3.18 4.01 7.55
C PHE A 33 -2.72 4.22 8.99
N THR A 34 -2.96 5.40 9.57
CA THR A 34 -2.51 5.79 10.92
C THR A 34 -1.00 5.56 11.09
N VAL A 35 -0.24 6.09 10.14
CA VAL A 35 1.21 5.89 10.04
C VAL A 35 1.93 6.97 10.84
N GLY A 36 2.85 6.57 11.72
CA GLY A 36 3.67 7.53 12.47
C GLY A 36 4.57 8.37 11.55
N CYS A 37 5.32 7.70 10.68
CA CYS A 37 6.20 8.30 9.68
C CYS A 37 5.93 7.70 8.29
N LEU A 38 5.45 8.53 7.36
CA LEU A 38 5.30 8.18 5.95
C LEU A 38 6.52 8.72 5.21
N LYS A 39 7.26 7.84 4.53
CA LYS A 39 8.41 8.24 3.69
C LYS A 39 7.98 8.33 2.24
N HIS A 40 8.51 9.31 1.52
CA HIS A 40 8.23 9.48 0.11
C HIS A 40 9.44 10.08 -0.62
N ASN A 41 9.52 9.91 -1.95
CA ASN A 41 10.47 10.66 -2.78
C ASN A 41 9.99 12.11 -2.99
N THR A 42 10.85 12.94 -3.56
CA THR A 42 10.55 14.33 -3.90
C THR A 42 9.27 14.44 -4.75
N PRO A 43 8.24 15.16 -4.29
CA PRO A 43 7.07 15.48 -5.11
C PRO A 43 7.48 16.24 -6.37
N SER A 44 6.90 15.91 -7.52
CA SER A 44 7.20 16.59 -8.79
C SER A 44 6.19 17.67 -9.18
N GLY A 45 5.17 17.90 -8.35
CA GLY A 45 4.03 18.77 -8.66
C GLY A 45 2.95 18.11 -9.53
N ARG A 46 2.96 16.78 -9.67
CA ARG A 46 1.92 16.05 -10.43
C ARG A 46 0.60 16.01 -9.65
N THR A 47 -0.49 15.75 -10.35
CA THR A 47 -1.77 15.36 -9.73
C THR A 47 -1.82 13.85 -9.57
N ILE A 48 -2.37 13.37 -8.46
CA ILE A 48 -2.59 11.95 -8.22
C ILE A 48 -4.02 11.59 -8.63
N GLN A 49 -4.16 10.64 -9.54
CA GLN A 49 -5.43 10.01 -9.86
C GLN A 49 -5.29 8.50 -9.90
N LYS A 50 -4.30 7.97 -10.63
CA LYS A 50 -4.05 6.53 -10.72
C LYS A 50 -3.09 6.08 -9.62
N VAL A 51 -3.58 5.19 -8.76
CA VAL A 51 -2.85 4.67 -7.60
C VAL A 51 -2.50 3.22 -7.83
N ALA A 52 -1.24 2.85 -7.60
CA ALA A 52 -0.81 1.46 -7.45
C ALA A 52 -0.52 1.16 -5.97
N LEU A 53 -0.93 -0.01 -5.50
CA LEU A 53 -0.82 -0.41 -4.10
C LEU A 53 -0.37 -1.88 -3.98
N CYS A 54 0.60 -2.13 -3.10
CA CYS A 54 1.01 -3.46 -2.67
C CYS A 54 1.33 -3.42 -1.17
N GLY A 55 0.73 -4.28 -0.35
CA GLY A 55 1.12 -4.41 1.05
C GLY A 55 2.54 -4.98 1.21
N GLY A 56 3.13 -4.78 2.38
CA GLY A 56 4.39 -5.40 2.78
C GLY A 56 5.59 -4.98 1.92
N ALA A 57 6.43 -5.95 1.58
CA ALA A 57 7.66 -5.76 0.80
C ALA A 57 7.41 -5.64 -0.72
N GLY A 58 6.57 -4.69 -1.14
CA GLY A 58 6.08 -4.55 -2.51
C GLY A 58 7.03 -3.94 -3.55
N ALA A 59 8.26 -3.57 -3.19
CA ALA A 59 9.21 -2.87 -4.08
C ALA A 59 9.43 -3.57 -5.43
N PHE A 60 9.29 -4.90 -5.50
CA PHE A 60 9.41 -5.68 -6.73
C PHE A 60 8.34 -5.36 -7.79
N LEU A 61 7.23 -4.70 -7.40
CA LEU A 61 6.16 -4.26 -8.31
C LEU A 61 6.34 -2.83 -8.82
N LEU A 62 7.35 -2.10 -8.35
CA LEU A 62 7.59 -0.72 -8.79
C LEU A 62 7.77 -0.59 -10.31
N PRO A 63 8.53 -1.46 -11.01
CA PRO A 63 8.62 -1.41 -12.48
C PRO A 63 7.26 -1.58 -13.16
N GLN A 64 6.40 -2.46 -12.63
CA GLN A 64 5.05 -2.69 -13.14
C GLN A 64 4.13 -1.50 -12.86
N ALA A 65 4.25 -0.85 -11.70
CA ALA A 65 3.50 0.36 -11.37
C ALA A 65 3.83 1.51 -12.34
N ILE A 66 5.12 1.70 -12.64
CA ILE A 66 5.61 2.67 -13.64
C ILE A 66 5.09 2.32 -15.04
N CYS A 67 5.19 1.05 -15.45
CA CYS A 67 4.70 0.59 -16.75
C CYS A 67 3.18 0.82 -16.91
N ASN A 68 2.43 0.62 -15.82
CA ASN A 68 1.00 0.90 -15.76
C ASN A 68 0.66 2.40 -15.67
N LYS A 69 1.66 3.30 -15.67
CA LYS A 69 1.50 4.75 -15.56
C LYS A 69 0.72 5.16 -14.31
N ALA A 70 0.97 4.50 -13.19
CA ALA A 70 0.46 4.97 -11.90
C ALA A 70 1.15 6.28 -11.52
N ASP A 71 0.39 7.22 -10.96
CA ASP A 71 0.92 8.50 -10.48
C ASP A 71 1.66 8.32 -9.16
N VAL A 72 1.20 7.35 -8.36
CA VAL A 72 1.79 6.97 -7.07
C VAL A 72 1.81 5.46 -6.88
N PHE A 73 2.86 4.96 -6.24
CA PHE A 73 2.98 3.59 -5.75
C PHE A 73 3.09 3.59 -4.21
N ILE A 74 2.14 2.93 -3.55
CA ILE A 74 2.12 2.75 -2.10
C ILE A 74 2.61 1.34 -1.77
N THR A 75 3.56 1.24 -0.82
CA THR A 75 4.05 -0.03 -0.30
C THR A 75 4.54 0.07 1.15
N GLY A 76 4.81 -1.06 1.78
CA GLY A 76 5.33 -1.12 3.15
C GLY A 76 6.84 -0.90 3.26
N GLU A 77 7.61 -1.35 2.27
CA GLU A 77 9.08 -1.29 2.29
C GLU A 77 9.67 -0.86 0.95
N MET A 78 10.68 0.02 0.99
CA MET A 78 11.46 0.45 -0.17
C MET A 78 12.95 0.57 0.20
N LYS A 79 13.84 0.30 -0.76
CA LYS A 79 15.28 0.53 -0.57
C LYS A 79 15.64 1.92 -1.06
N TYR A 80 16.68 2.51 -0.47
CA TYR A 80 17.18 3.85 -0.84
C TYR A 80 17.34 4.05 -2.36
N HIS A 81 17.96 3.08 -3.03
CA HIS A 81 18.20 3.16 -4.48
C HIS A 81 16.91 3.16 -5.31
N ASP A 82 15.80 2.62 -4.78
CA ASP A 82 14.53 2.62 -5.50
C ASP A 82 13.92 4.03 -5.57
N TYR A 83 14.08 4.82 -4.50
CA TYR A 83 13.70 6.24 -4.48
C TYR A 83 14.46 7.02 -5.54
N PHE A 84 15.78 6.83 -5.60
CA PHE A 84 16.66 7.56 -6.53
C PHE A 84 16.40 7.22 -8.00
N LYS A 85 16.25 5.93 -8.33
CA LYS A 85 16.05 5.47 -9.73
C LYS A 85 14.72 5.92 -10.35
N CYS A 86 13.76 6.30 -9.51
CA CYS A 86 12.39 6.58 -9.90
C CYS A 86 11.97 8.03 -9.66
N GLU A 87 12.92 8.91 -9.32
CA GLU A 87 12.68 10.33 -9.20
C GLU A 87 12.06 10.91 -10.49
N GLY A 88 11.00 11.71 -10.33
CA GLY A 88 10.25 12.27 -11.45
C GLY A 88 9.33 11.30 -12.21
N LYS A 89 9.51 9.97 -12.10
CA LYS A 89 8.71 8.98 -12.85
C LYS A 89 7.39 8.63 -12.16
N ILE A 90 7.41 8.51 -10.83
CA ILE A 90 6.27 8.12 -10.00
C ILE A 90 6.49 8.63 -8.58
N LEU A 91 5.41 8.96 -7.87
CA LEU A 91 5.49 9.20 -6.43
C LEU A 91 5.59 7.86 -5.70
N ILE A 92 6.57 7.71 -4.81
CA ILE A 92 6.67 6.54 -3.93
C ILE A 92 6.17 6.96 -2.56
N ALA A 93 5.30 6.15 -1.96
CA ALA A 93 4.84 6.31 -0.58
C ALA A 93 5.08 5.01 0.21
N GLU A 94 6.09 5.01 1.07
CA GLU A 94 6.39 3.92 2.00
C GLU A 94 5.66 4.17 3.32
N ILE A 95 4.69 3.31 3.62
CA ILE A 95 3.80 3.45 4.78
C ILE A 95 4.17 2.53 5.96
N GLY A 96 5.14 1.62 5.77
CA GLY A 96 5.51 0.60 6.76
C GLY A 96 4.84 -0.75 6.49
N HIS A 97 5.61 -1.84 6.65
CA HIS A 97 5.14 -3.20 6.38
C HIS A 97 3.91 -3.54 7.22
N TYR A 98 4.03 -3.38 8.54
CA TYR A 98 2.95 -3.70 9.47
C TYR A 98 1.71 -2.83 9.23
N GLU A 99 1.91 -1.52 9.05
CA GLU A 99 0.85 -0.55 8.83
C GLU A 99 0.03 -0.87 7.56
N SER A 100 0.70 -1.35 6.52
CA SER A 100 0.06 -1.74 5.26
C SER A 100 -0.79 -3.02 5.38
N GLU A 101 -0.44 -3.94 6.29
CA GLU A 101 -1.05 -5.28 6.35
C GLU A 101 -1.93 -5.53 7.57
N LYS A 102 -1.89 -4.68 8.61
CA LYS A 102 -2.66 -4.87 9.86
C LYS A 102 -4.16 -5.08 9.65
N TYR A 103 -4.70 -4.56 8.54
CA TYR A 103 -6.11 -4.67 8.16
C TYR A 103 -6.52 -6.06 7.65
N THR A 104 -5.56 -6.91 7.27
CA THR A 104 -5.82 -8.28 6.80
C THR A 104 -6.60 -9.08 7.84
N SER A 105 -6.25 -8.93 9.12
CA SER A 105 -6.95 -9.59 10.24
C SER A 105 -8.42 -9.18 10.36
N VAL A 106 -8.72 -7.90 10.10
CA VAL A 106 -10.08 -7.34 10.10
C VAL A 106 -10.89 -7.91 8.94
N ILE A 107 -10.29 -7.99 7.76
CA ILE A 107 -10.92 -8.57 6.57
C ILE A 107 -11.32 -10.03 6.84
N PHE A 108 -10.39 -10.86 7.33
CA PHE A 108 -10.71 -12.25 7.68
C PHE A 108 -11.75 -12.35 8.79
N GLY A 109 -11.70 -11.47 9.79
CA GLY A 109 -12.72 -11.34 10.81
C GLY A 109 -14.13 -11.08 10.27
N SER A 110 -14.25 -10.42 9.12
CA SER A 110 -15.53 -10.12 8.46
C SER A 110 -15.99 -11.18 7.44
N VAL A 111 -15.04 -11.92 6.86
CA VAL A 111 -15.30 -12.91 5.80
C VAL A 111 -15.56 -14.29 6.39
N ILE A 112 -14.75 -14.74 7.34
CA ILE A 112 -14.83 -16.11 7.89
C ILE A 112 -16.20 -16.40 8.55
N PRO A 113 -16.82 -15.49 9.33
CA PRO A 113 -18.14 -15.76 9.92
C PRO A 113 -19.27 -15.93 8.89
N LYS A 114 -19.07 -15.49 7.64
CA LYS A 114 -20.04 -15.65 6.55
C LYS A 114 -19.92 -17.01 5.86
N LEU A 115 -18.93 -17.82 6.23
CA LEU A 115 -18.76 -19.16 5.65
C LEU A 115 -19.83 -20.12 6.21
N PRO A 116 -20.23 -21.15 5.44
CA PRO A 116 -21.29 -22.09 5.84
C PRO A 116 -20.99 -22.82 7.16
N GLN A 117 -19.71 -22.99 7.47
CA GLN A 117 -19.23 -23.53 8.73
C GLN A 117 -19.18 -22.37 9.72
N ASN A 118 -20.25 -22.20 10.51
CA ASN A 118 -20.43 -21.16 11.52
C ASN A 118 -19.40 -21.32 12.67
N GLN A 119 -18.14 -20.97 12.38
CA GLN A 119 -17.01 -21.09 13.30
C GLN A 119 -16.81 -19.80 14.07
N LYS A 120 -16.47 -19.94 15.36
CA LYS A 120 -16.12 -18.80 16.21
C LYS A 120 -14.75 -18.26 15.80
N VAL A 121 -14.70 -16.99 15.41
CA VAL A 121 -13.46 -16.30 15.01
C VAL A 121 -12.92 -15.46 16.16
N HIS A 122 -11.62 -15.55 16.39
CA HIS A 122 -10.91 -14.72 17.37
C HIS A 122 -9.80 -13.95 16.66
N ILE A 123 -9.86 -12.61 16.74
CA ILE A 123 -8.82 -11.74 16.18
C ILE A 123 -7.85 -11.38 17.30
N SER A 124 -6.54 -11.57 17.07
CA SER A 124 -5.51 -11.16 18.01
C SER A 124 -5.55 -9.65 18.25
N LYS A 125 -5.47 -9.24 19.52
CA LYS A 125 -5.33 -7.83 19.92
C LYS A 125 -3.86 -7.44 20.17
N VAL A 126 -2.93 -8.39 20.04
CA VAL A 126 -1.51 -8.17 20.30
C VAL A 126 -0.92 -7.41 19.12
N ASN A 127 -0.33 -6.25 19.38
CA ASN A 127 0.46 -5.53 18.39
C ASN A 127 1.84 -6.20 18.27
N THR A 128 2.10 -6.82 17.12
CA THR A 128 3.35 -7.52 16.82
C THR A 128 4.33 -6.68 16.01
N ASN A 129 4.09 -5.37 15.84
CA ASN A 129 4.99 -4.49 15.10
C ASN A 129 6.33 -4.30 15.85
N PRO A 130 7.45 -4.80 15.31
CA PRO A 130 8.76 -4.63 15.94
C PRO A 130 9.32 -3.21 15.74
N ILE A 131 8.80 -2.45 14.77
CA ILE A 131 9.26 -1.10 14.45
C ILE A 131 8.63 -0.10 15.44
N LYS A 132 9.45 0.80 15.99
CA LYS A 132 9.03 1.90 16.86
C LYS A 132 9.49 3.22 16.24
N TYR A 133 8.61 4.21 16.26
CA TYR A 133 8.86 5.55 15.75
C TYR A 133 9.18 6.49 16.92
N LEU A 134 10.09 7.44 16.71
CA LEU A 134 10.38 8.57 17.61
C LEU A 134 9.77 9.84 17.04
#